data_AF-A0A210PG97-F1
#
_entry.id   AF-A0A210PG97-F1
#
_cell.length_a   1.000
_cell.length_b   1.000
_cell.length_c   1.000
_cell.angle_alpha   90.00
_cell.angle_beta   90.00
_cell.angle_gamma   90.00
#
_symmetry.space_group_name_H-M   'P 1'
#
loop_
_entity.id
_entity.type
_entity.pdbx_description
1 polymer ?
#
loop_
_entity_poly.entity_id
_entity_poly.type
_entity_poly.pdbx_seq_one_letter_code
_entity_poly.pdbx_strand_id
1 'polypeptide(L)'
;MSYPVDHKTVFVLDRSPLFASSCNQSIEYDVLSKTRTPGIIPAAPIMKSLWTCNVEVMAEYMRIVYDIFPSKKLIRVVTGSQSLNGWTQKDQNIQHVMLGLGQIGPPNTTSKDDDYSMMHGLSHAIEILCEPTEIQAEDMDTIQNNGRIICLTSVKSEAQVRMLEECVTDALNQHNKLAAASDSNPAYSHNTASDNWK
;
A
#
# COMPACT_ATOMS: atom_id res chain seq x y z
N MET A 1 -14.91 -2.53 -22.66
CA MET A 1 -15.55 -2.35 -21.33
C MET A 1 -14.59 -1.63 -20.39
N SER A 2 -15.09 -0.98 -19.33
CA SER A 2 -14.24 -0.35 -18.31
C SER A 2 -14.51 -0.97 -16.95
N TYR A 3 -13.46 -1.39 -16.27
CA TYR A 3 -13.53 -1.78 -14.87
C TYR A 3 -13.56 -0.52 -14.00
N PRO A 4 -14.22 -0.55 -12.83
CA PRO A 4 -14.22 0.58 -11.91
C PRO A 4 -12.81 0.80 -11.35
N VAL A 5 -12.49 2.04 -10.96
CA VAL A 5 -11.16 2.46 -10.45
C VAL A 5 -10.69 1.64 -9.25
N ASP A 6 -11.61 1.10 -8.46
CA ASP A 6 -11.34 0.30 -7.28
C ASP A 6 -11.24 -1.21 -7.56
N HIS A 7 -11.24 -1.63 -8.84
CA HIS A 7 -10.96 -3.02 -9.22
C HIS A 7 -9.54 -3.43 -8.81
N LYS A 8 -8.55 -2.54 -9.05
CA LYS A 8 -7.16 -2.69 -8.63
C LYS A 8 -6.81 -1.60 -7.64
N THR A 9 -6.41 -1.98 -6.43
CA THR A 9 -5.82 -1.07 -5.45
C THR A 9 -4.41 -1.52 -5.11
N VAL A 10 -3.44 -0.62 -5.14
CA VAL A 10 -2.07 -0.88 -4.69
C VAL A 10 -1.78 -0.04 -3.45
N PHE A 11 -1.49 -0.70 -2.33
CA PHE A 11 -0.96 -0.06 -1.14
C PHE A 11 0.56 0.04 -1.25
N VAL A 12 1.10 1.24 -1.13
CA VAL A 12 2.54 1.49 -1.05
C VAL A 12 2.89 1.89 0.38
N LEU A 13 3.63 1.04 1.07
CA LEU A 13 4.07 1.27 2.45
C LEU A 13 5.50 1.80 2.46
N ASP A 14 5.68 3.01 3.00
CA ASP A 14 7.01 3.57 3.22
C ASP A 14 7.74 2.81 4.33
N ARG A 15 8.94 2.33 4.02
CA ARG A 15 9.81 1.63 4.97
C ARG A 15 11.14 2.36 5.18
N SER A 16 11.19 3.65 4.90
CA SER A 16 12.34 4.50 5.21
C SER A 16 12.60 4.55 6.72
N PRO A 17 13.84 4.84 7.15
CA PRO A 17 14.22 4.88 8.57
C PRO A 17 13.32 5.73 9.46
N LEU A 18 12.69 6.78 8.91
CA LEU A 18 11.73 7.62 9.61
C LEU A 18 10.58 6.80 10.24
N PHE A 19 10.12 5.75 9.54
CA PHE A 19 8.97 4.97 9.97
C PHE A 19 9.25 4.03 11.15
N ALA A 20 10.51 3.88 11.57
CA ALA A 20 10.85 3.25 12.84
C ALA A 20 10.57 4.16 14.05
N SER A 21 10.34 5.46 13.83
CA SER A 21 10.07 6.42 14.90
C SER A 21 8.73 6.13 15.59
N SER A 22 8.65 6.48 16.87
CA SER A 22 7.41 6.40 17.66
C SER A 22 6.31 7.27 17.05
N CYS A 23 5.07 6.78 17.09
CA CYS A 23 3.87 7.58 16.80
C CYS A 23 3.52 8.56 17.94
N ASN A 24 4.24 8.49 19.06
CA ASN A 24 4.03 9.31 20.27
C ASN A 24 2.64 9.17 20.89
N GLN A 25 1.98 8.02 20.67
CA GLN A 25 0.74 7.66 21.33
C GLN A 25 0.99 6.46 22.26
N SER A 26 0.84 6.69 23.56
CA SER A 26 1.02 5.66 24.58
C SER A 26 -0.11 4.64 24.56
N ILE A 27 0.24 3.37 24.71
CA ILE A 27 -0.66 2.23 24.84
C ILE A 27 -0.42 1.60 26.20
N GLU A 28 -1.43 1.69 27.05
CA GLU A 28 -1.53 0.96 28.30
C GLU A 28 -1.94 -0.48 27.98
N TYR A 29 -1.04 -1.43 28.22
CA TYR A 29 -1.31 -2.86 28.01
C TYR A 29 -1.35 -3.64 29.33
N ASP A 30 -0.81 -3.05 30.39
CA ASP A 30 -0.81 -3.66 31.70
C ASP A 30 -2.14 -3.42 32.41
N VAL A 31 -3.08 -4.35 32.20
CA VAL A 31 -4.37 -4.34 32.89
C VAL A 31 -4.21 -5.02 34.25
N LEU A 32 -3.36 -4.48 35.11
CA LEU A 32 -3.41 -4.82 36.53
C LEU A 32 -4.77 -4.36 37.06
N SER A 33 -5.63 -5.36 37.23
CA SER A 33 -7.02 -5.21 37.64
C SER A 33 -7.16 -4.31 38.88
N LYS A 34 -8.32 -3.67 38.99
CA LYS A 34 -8.72 -2.68 40.00
C LYS A 34 -8.54 -3.09 41.48
N THR A 35 -8.04 -4.30 41.77
CA THR A 35 -7.60 -4.77 43.08
C THR A 35 -6.09 -4.60 43.21
N ARG A 36 -5.66 -3.41 43.64
CA ARG A 36 -4.24 -3.10 43.92
C ARG A 36 -3.74 -3.98 45.07
N THR A 37 -3.00 -5.03 44.77
CA THR A 37 -2.11 -5.65 45.76
C THR A 37 -1.01 -4.64 46.08
N PRO A 38 -0.83 -4.21 47.34
CA PRO A 38 0.24 -3.29 47.71
C PRO A 38 1.60 -3.85 47.28
N GLY A 39 2.42 -3.04 46.59
CA GLY A 39 3.78 -3.40 46.20
C GLY A 39 4.00 -3.84 44.75
N ILE A 40 2.96 -3.89 43.91
CA ILE A 40 3.13 -4.17 42.48
C ILE A 40 3.30 -2.84 41.70
N ILE A 41 4.38 -2.74 40.92
CA ILE A 41 4.67 -1.62 40.02
C ILE A 41 4.08 -1.95 38.64
N PRO A 42 3.18 -1.11 38.08
CA PRO A 42 2.66 -1.32 36.73
C PRO A 42 3.76 -1.27 35.67
N ALA A 43 3.58 -2.03 34.59
CA ALA A 43 4.49 -1.97 33.46
C ALA A 43 4.42 -0.58 32.78
N ALA A 44 5.56 -0.12 32.26
CA ALA A 44 5.62 1.15 31.55
C ALA A 44 4.82 1.06 30.24
N PRO A 45 4.09 2.12 29.84
CA PRO A 45 3.37 2.14 28.58
C PRO A 45 4.30 1.95 27.40
N ILE A 46 3.79 1.34 26.32
CA ILE A 46 4.52 1.20 25.06
C ILE A 46 3.96 2.17 24.01
N MET A 47 4.75 2.43 22.97
CA MET A 47 4.30 3.20 21.81
C MET A 47 4.57 2.39 20.56
N LYS A 48 3.68 2.53 19.57
CA LYS A 48 3.88 1.93 18.24
C LYS A 48 4.86 2.78 17.44
N SER A 49 5.51 2.15 16.47
CA SER A 49 6.19 2.88 15.41
C SER A 49 5.19 3.39 14.37
N LEU A 50 5.56 4.40 13.59
CA LEU A 50 4.77 4.85 12.44
C LEU A 50 4.56 3.71 11.42
N TRP A 51 5.56 2.85 11.23
CA TRP A 51 5.46 1.64 10.41
C TRP A 51 4.34 0.72 10.91
N THR A 52 4.33 0.43 12.22
CA THR A 52 3.29 -0.41 12.83
C THR A 52 1.91 0.20 12.59
N CYS A 53 1.76 1.51 12.77
CA CYS A 53 0.50 2.21 12.49
C CYS A 53 0.07 2.06 11.01
N ASN A 54 0.98 2.22 10.06
CA ASN A 54 0.68 2.06 8.63
C ASN A 54 0.25 0.63 8.29
N VAL A 55 0.94 -0.37 8.83
CA VAL A 55 0.59 -1.79 8.63
C VAL A 55 -0.81 -2.09 9.19
N GLU A 56 -1.15 -1.58 10.37
CA GLU A 56 -2.47 -1.79 10.97
C GLU A 56 -3.59 -1.13 10.14
N VAL A 57 -3.36 0.09 9.64
CA VAL A 57 -4.33 0.78 8.76
C VAL A 57 -4.57 -0.01 7.48
N MET A 58 -3.50 -0.48 6.84
CA MET A 58 -3.58 -1.29 5.63
C MET A 58 -4.32 -2.61 5.89
N ALA A 59 -3.97 -3.33 6.97
CA ALA A 59 -4.60 -4.60 7.32
C ALA A 59 -6.10 -4.45 7.60
N GLU A 60 -6.49 -3.39 8.33
CA GLU A 60 -7.90 -3.12 8.62
C GLU A 60 -8.68 -2.70 7.37
N TYR A 61 -8.06 -1.91 6.47
CA TYR A 61 -8.65 -1.60 5.18
C TYR A 61 -8.91 -2.86 4.37
N MET A 62 -7.92 -3.75 4.25
CA MET A 62 -8.08 -5.02 3.54
C MET A 62 -9.18 -5.88 4.15
N ARG A 63 -9.25 -5.96 5.48
CA ARG A 63 -10.28 -6.73 6.19
C ARG A 63 -11.67 -6.25 5.83
N ILE A 64 -11.91 -4.95 5.92
CA ILE A 64 -13.21 -4.34 5.59
C ILE A 64 -13.55 -4.58 4.12
N VAL A 65 -12.60 -4.38 3.20
CA VAL A 65 -12.85 -4.60 1.76
C VAL A 65 -13.18 -6.06 1.48
N TYR A 66 -12.46 -7.02 2.04
CA TYR A 66 -12.70 -8.45 1.79
C TYR A 66 -14.00 -8.95 2.42
N ASP A 67 -14.42 -8.39 3.56
CA ASP A 67 -15.70 -8.73 4.18
C ASP A 67 -16.89 -8.25 3.33
N ILE A 68 -16.78 -7.07 2.71
CA ILE A 68 -17.86 -6.49 1.89
C ILE A 68 -17.81 -7.03 0.44
N PHE A 69 -16.60 -7.17 -0.10
CA PHE A 69 -16.32 -7.55 -1.49
C PHE A 69 -15.41 -8.78 -1.50
N PRO A 70 -15.97 -9.99 -1.39
CA PRO A 70 -15.18 -11.22 -1.35
C PRO A 70 -14.44 -11.54 -2.66
N SER A 71 -14.75 -10.83 -3.76
CA SER A 71 -14.07 -10.95 -5.05
C SER A 71 -14.14 -9.65 -5.84
N LYS A 72 -13.36 -9.58 -6.94
CA LYS A 72 -13.34 -8.47 -7.93
C LYS A 72 -12.80 -7.13 -7.44
N LYS A 73 -12.52 -6.97 -6.14
CA LYS A 73 -11.79 -5.83 -5.55
C LYS A 73 -10.46 -6.35 -5.06
N LEU A 74 -9.43 -6.18 -5.88
CA LEU A 74 -8.13 -6.78 -5.64
C LEU A 74 -7.20 -5.73 -5.03
N ILE A 75 -6.41 -6.15 -4.05
CA ILE A 75 -5.47 -5.31 -3.33
C ILE A 75 -4.08 -5.94 -3.43
N ARG A 76 -3.12 -5.19 -3.96
CA ARG A 76 -1.68 -5.53 -3.83
C ARG A 76 -1.02 -4.63 -2.82
N VAL A 77 -0.08 -5.20 -2.08
CA VAL A 77 0.72 -4.47 -1.09
C VAL A 77 2.17 -4.50 -1.51
N VAL A 78 2.80 -3.33 -1.58
CA VAL A 78 4.20 -3.17 -1.95
C VAL A 78 4.97 -2.38 -0.90
N THR A 79 6.24 -2.73 -0.74
CA THR A 79 7.20 -2.05 0.15
C THR A 79 8.51 -1.85 -0.62
N GLY A 80 8.81 -0.61 -1.03
CA GLY A 80 9.87 -0.38 -2.02
C GLY A 80 9.59 -1.15 -3.31
N SER A 81 10.60 -1.82 -3.87
CA SER A 81 10.45 -2.65 -5.09
C SER A 81 9.92 -4.08 -4.84
N GLN A 82 9.40 -4.38 -3.65
CA GLN A 82 8.90 -5.72 -3.30
C GLN A 82 7.38 -5.74 -3.22
N SER A 83 6.75 -6.71 -3.89
CA SER A 83 5.31 -7.00 -3.76
C SER A 83 5.07 -8.21 -2.86
N LEU A 84 4.06 -8.11 -1.98
CA LEU A 84 3.77 -9.14 -0.97
C LEU A 84 2.75 -10.18 -1.43
N ASN A 85 1.95 -9.86 -2.43
CA ASN A 85 0.92 -10.74 -2.99
C ASN A 85 0.68 -10.39 -4.47
N GLY A 86 -0.12 -11.19 -5.19
CA GLY A 86 -0.47 -11.01 -6.61
C GLY A 86 -1.88 -10.48 -6.86
N TRP A 87 -2.27 -10.38 -8.14
CA TRP A 87 -3.63 -10.05 -8.55
C TRP A 87 -4.60 -11.25 -8.55
N THR A 88 -4.12 -12.47 -8.31
CA THR A 88 -4.98 -13.65 -8.29
C THR A 88 -5.94 -13.61 -7.11
N GLN A 89 -7.13 -14.19 -7.25
CA GLN A 89 -8.09 -14.23 -6.15
C GLN A 89 -7.55 -15.02 -4.95
N LYS A 90 -6.70 -16.04 -5.20
CA LYS A 90 -6.04 -16.84 -4.16
C LYS A 90 -5.08 -16.01 -3.30
N ASP A 91 -4.45 -15.00 -3.90
CA ASP A 91 -3.51 -14.11 -3.21
C ASP A 91 -4.19 -12.98 -2.43
N GLN A 92 -5.53 -12.86 -2.50
CA GLN A 92 -6.31 -11.90 -1.72
C GLN A 92 -6.53 -12.40 -0.28
N ASN A 93 -5.43 -12.60 0.44
CA ASN A 93 -5.42 -13.18 1.77
C ASN A 93 -4.56 -12.35 2.73
N ILE A 94 -5.21 -11.78 3.74
CA ILE A 94 -4.54 -10.92 4.74
C ILE A 94 -3.46 -11.69 5.51
N GLN A 95 -3.68 -12.96 5.85
CA GLN A 95 -2.68 -13.76 6.58
C GLN A 95 -1.41 -13.94 5.75
N HIS A 96 -1.54 -14.11 4.42
CA HIS A 96 -0.39 -14.20 3.52
C HIS A 96 0.40 -12.90 3.49
N VAL A 97 -0.27 -11.76 3.35
CA VAL A 97 0.36 -10.43 3.39
C VAL A 97 1.04 -10.17 4.74
N MET A 98 0.37 -10.50 5.85
CA MET A 98 0.92 -10.34 7.20
C MET A 98 2.15 -11.22 7.44
N LEU A 99 2.20 -12.43 6.87
CA LEU A 99 3.39 -13.28 6.90
C LEU A 99 4.56 -12.63 6.15
N GLY A 100 4.32 -12.09 4.95
CA GLY A 100 5.33 -11.35 4.18
C GLY A 100 5.87 -10.13 4.93
N LEU A 101 4.99 -9.34 5.56
CA LEU A 101 5.39 -8.22 6.42
C LEU A 101 6.21 -8.67 7.63
N GLY A 102 5.85 -9.80 8.24
CA GLY A 102 6.62 -10.41 9.33
C GLY A 102 8.03 -10.82 8.92
N GLN A 103 8.22 -11.27 7.68
CA GLN A 103 9.53 -11.63 7.13
C GLN A 103 10.40 -10.40 6.81
N ILE A 104 9.80 -9.33 6.28
CA ILE A 104 10.51 -8.06 5.99
C ILE A 104 10.90 -7.34 7.28
N GLY A 105 10.04 -7.45 8.31
CA GLY A 105 10.26 -6.84 9.60
C GLY A 105 10.15 -5.30 9.59
N PRO A 106 10.46 -4.65 10.73
CA PRO A 106 10.38 -3.20 10.84
C PRO A 106 11.41 -2.48 9.96
N PRO A 107 11.25 -1.16 9.71
CA PRO A 107 12.25 -0.35 9.03
C PRO A 107 13.61 -0.44 9.71
N ASN A 108 14.66 -0.61 8.91
CA ASN A 108 16.02 -0.63 9.42
C ASN A 108 16.52 0.82 9.58
N THR A 109 16.83 1.22 10.80
CA THR A 109 17.29 2.59 11.12
C THR A 109 18.73 2.86 10.68
N THR A 110 19.47 1.81 10.32
CA THR A 110 20.91 1.87 9.99
C THR A 110 21.19 1.62 8.51
N SER A 111 20.22 1.10 7.76
CA SER A 111 20.40 0.84 6.33
C SER A 111 20.43 2.15 5.56
N LYS A 112 21.47 2.31 4.75
CA LYS A 112 21.55 3.35 3.71
C LYS A 112 20.91 2.89 2.39
N ASP A 113 20.23 1.74 2.38
CA ASP A 113 19.57 1.22 1.19
C ASP A 113 18.39 2.10 0.83
N ASP A 114 18.53 2.78 -0.30
CA ASP A 114 17.46 3.51 -0.97
C ASP A 114 16.42 2.56 -1.61
N ASP A 115 16.66 1.24 -1.59
CA ASP A 115 15.78 0.20 -2.16
C ASP A 115 14.38 0.18 -1.54
N TYR A 116 14.22 0.77 -0.34
CA TYR A 116 12.93 0.92 0.34
C TYR A 116 12.37 2.35 0.29
N SER A 117 12.91 3.19 -0.60
CA SER A 117 12.40 4.55 -0.79
C SER A 117 10.97 4.52 -1.33
N MET A 118 10.19 5.52 -0.95
CA MET A 118 8.83 5.71 -1.46
C MET A 118 8.79 5.81 -2.99
N MET A 119 9.82 6.40 -3.62
CA MET A 119 9.91 6.52 -5.07
C MET A 119 9.92 5.16 -5.76
N HIS A 120 10.72 4.22 -5.25
CA HIS A 120 10.76 2.86 -5.78
C HIS A 120 9.40 2.17 -5.63
N GLY A 121 8.74 2.36 -4.48
CA GLY A 121 7.39 1.83 -4.25
C GLY A 121 6.33 2.39 -5.20
N LEU A 122 6.37 3.69 -5.51
CA LEU A 122 5.45 4.32 -6.44
C LEU A 122 5.68 3.88 -7.89
N SER A 123 6.94 3.84 -8.34
CA SER A 123 7.29 3.33 -9.66
C SER A 123 6.84 1.87 -9.83
N HIS A 124 7.12 1.03 -8.82
CA HIS A 124 6.73 -0.38 -8.85
C HIS A 124 5.20 -0.57 -8.79
N ALA A 125 4.49 0.29 -8.06
CA ALA A 125 3.03 0.26 -8.05
C ALA A 125 2.43 0.54 -9.43
N ILE A 126 3.04 1.42 -10.22
CA ILE A 126 2.61 1.71 -11.60
C ILE A 126 2.85 0.50 -12.51
N GLU A 127 4.03 -0.13 -12.43
CA GLU A 127 4.34 -1.37 -13.15
C GLU A 127 3.29 -2.46 -12.86
N ILE A 128 2.97 -2.66 -11.58
CA ILE A 128 2.00 -3.64 -11.12
C ILE A 128 0.58 -3.32 -11.61
N LEU A 129 0.19 -2.05 -11.69
CA LEU A 129 -1.11 -1.66 -12.22
C LEU A 129 -1.26 -2.01 -13.71
N CYS A 130 -0.16 -2.05 -14.46
CA CYS A 130 -0.15 -2.48 -15.86
C CYS A 130 -0.37 -3.99 -16.03
N GLU A 131 -0.08 -4.81 -15.01
CA GLU A 131 -0.31 -6.25 -15.08
C GLU A 131 -1.82 -6.57 -15.15
N PRO A 132 -2.29 -7.42 -16.09
CA PRO A 132 -3.69 -7.79 -16.17
C PRO A 132 -4.10 -8.65 -14.96
N THR A 133 -5.36 -8.49 -14.51
CA THR A 133 -5.98 -9.44 -13.57
C THR A 133 -6.49 -10.67 -14.33
N GLU A 134 -6.82 -11.75 -13.62
CA GLU A 134 -7.39 -12.96 -14.23
C GLU A 134 -8.62 -12.63 -15.09
N ILE A 135 -9.53 -11.81 -14.56
CA ILE A 135 -10.76 -11.41 -15.26
C ILE A 135 -10.45 -10.50 -16.47
N GLN A 136 -9.44 -9.62 -16.35
CA GLN A 136 -9.02 -8.79 -17.48
C GLN A 136 -8.31 -9.59 -18.58
N ALA A 137 -7.61 -10.68 -18.23
CA ALA A 137 -6.93 -11.53 -19.21
C ALA A 137 -7.92 -12.41 -19.99
N GLU A 138 -9.07 -12.74 -19.39
CA GLU A 138 -10.15 -13.50 -20.03
C GLU A 138 -10.95 -12.63 -21.02
N ASP A 139 -11.03 -11.32 -20.79
CA ASP A 139 -11.65 -10.36 -21.71
C ASP A 139 -10.69 -10.05 -22.87
N MET A 140 -10.96 -10.61 -24.05
CA MET A 140 -10.14 -10.49 -25.27
C MET A 140 -10.19 -9.10 -25.96
N ASP A 141 -10.91 -8.12 -25.39
CA ASP A 141 -11.08 -6.77 -25.96
C ASP A 141 -10.06 -5.78 -25.38
N THR A 142 -9.88 -4.63 -26.03
CA THR A 142 -9.19 -3.48 -25.42
C THR A 142 -9.96 -2.98 -24.20
N ILE A 143 -9.55 -3.41 -23.02
CA ILE A 143 -10.09 -3.01 -21.73
C ILE A 143 -9.42 -1.73 -21.25
N GLN A 144 -10.23 -0.80 -20.76
CA GLN A 144 -9.72 0.36 -20.04
C GLN A 144 -9.20 -0.08 -18.66
N ASN A 145 -7.88 -0.06 -18.47
CA ASN A 145 -7.23 -0.44 -17.23
C ASN A 145 -7.20 0.75 -16.27
N ASN A 146 -7.98 0.66 -15.19
CA ASN A 146 -8.05 1.66 -14.13
C ASN A 146 -7.62 1.02 -12.81
N GLY A 147 -7.21 1.87 -11.86
CA GLY A 147 -6.73 1.45 -10.56
C GLY A 147 -6.52 2.62 -9.60
N ARG A 148 -6.12 2.30 -8.38
CA ARG A 148 -5.87 3.24 -7.30
C ARG A 148 -4.54 2.93 -6.63
N ILE A 149 -3.75 3.95 -6.35
CA ILE A 149 -2.58 3.85 -5.47
C ILE A 149 -2.94 4.52 -4.14
N ILE A 150 -2.74 3.81 -3.02
CA ILE A 150 -2.82 4.36 -1.66
C ILE A 150 -1.41 4.35 -1.09
N CYS A 151 -0.84 5.55 -0.96
CA CYS A 151 0.52 5.75 -0.47
C CYS A 151 0.49 6.17 1.00
N LEU A 152 1.13 5.39 1.87
CA LEU A 152 1.27 5.72 3.30
C LEU A 152 2.72 6.16 3.57
N THR A 153 2.94 7.48 3.55
CA THR A 153 4.26 8.11 3.72
C THR A 153 4.18 9.37 4.59
N SER A 154 5.34 9.98 4.86
CA SER A 154 5.47 11.25 5.57
C SER A 154 6.09 12.27 4.62
N VAL A 155 5.31 13.31 4.31
CA VAL A 155 5.74 14.44 3.50
C VAL A 155 6.02 15.64 4.40
N LYS A 156 7.12 16.35 4.13
CA LYS A 156 7.55 17.51 4.92
C LYS A 156 7.03 18.84 4.38
N SER A 157 6.55 18.87 3.14
CA SER A 157 6.08 20.08 2.47
C SER A 157 5.17 19.76 1.28
N GLU A 158 4.35 20.71 0.86
CA GLU A 158 3.56 20.62 -0.37
C GLU A 158 4.43 20.44 -1.61
N ALA A 159 5.64 21.00 -1.63
CA ALA A 159 6.58 20.83 -2.73
C ALA A 159 6.99 19.36 -2.90
N GLN A 160 7.13 18.61 -1.79
CA GLN A 160 7.38 17.17 -1.86
C GLN A 160 6.17 16.40 -2.37
N VAL A 161 4.95 16.80 -1.99
CA VAL A 161 3.72 16.18 -2.52
C VAL A 161 3.66 16.34 -4.04
N ARG A 162 3.87 17.56 -4.55
CA ARG A 162 3.86 17.82 -6.00
C ARG A 162 4.94 17.03 -6.74
N MET A 163 6.13 16.93 -6.17
CA MET A 163 7.21 16.13 -6.74
C MET A 163 6.83 14.65 -6.85
N LEU A 164 6.18 14.08 -5.82
CA LEU A 164 5.68 12.71 -5.85
C LEU A 164 4.60 12.52 -6.92
N GLU A 165 3.66 13.47 -7.03
CA GLU A 165 2.60 13.46 -8.06
C GLU A 165 3.17 13.54 -9.49
N GLU A 166 4.14 14.42 -9.72
CA GLU A 166 4.84 14.56 -10.99
C GLU A 166 5.57 13.26 -11.36
N CYS A 167 6.29 12.66 -10.42
CA CYS A 167 7.01 11.41 -10.67
C CYS A 167 6.06 10.25 -10.99
N VAL A 168 4.92 10.14 -10.28
CA VAL A 168 3.88 9.15 -10.59
C VAL A 168 3.30 9.39 -11.98
N THR A 169 3.05 10.66 -12.33
CA THR A 169 2.52 11.05 -13.63
C THR A 169 3.49 10.71 -14.76
N ASP A 170 4.77 11.00 -14.60
CA ASP A 170 5.81 10.71 -15.58
C ASP A 170 6.01 9.21 -15.78
N ALA A 171 6.10 8.45 -14.68
CA ALA A 171 6.21 7.00 -14.73
C ALA A 171 4.98 6.36 -15.40
N LEU A 172 3.77 6.85 -15.11
CA LEU A 172 2.54 6.40 -15.76
C LEU A 172 2.55 6.69 -17.26
N ASN A 173 2.93 7.91 -17.66
CA ASN A 173 3.01 8.31 -19.07
C ASN A 173 4.04 7.46 -19.83
N GLN A 174 5.17 7.15 -19.21
CA GLN A 174 6.19 6.28 -19.80
C GLN A 174 5.67 4.84 -19.97
N HIS A 175 5.03 4.28 -18.94
CA HIS A 175 4.47 2.93 -19.00
C HIS A 175 3.34 2.81 -20.01
N ASN A 176 2.48 3.82 -20.13
CA ASN A 176 1.42 3.85 -21.13
C ASN A 176 1.96 3.85 -22.56
N LYS A 177 3.06 4.56 -22.82
CA LYS A 177 3.74 4.53 -24.13
C LYS A 177 4.30 3.14 -24.44
N LEU A 178 4.89 2.47 -23.45
CA LEU A 178 5.41 1.11 -23.59
C LEU A 178 4.28 0.10 -23.82
N ALA A 179 3.19 0.19 -23.05
CA ALA A 179 2.02 -0.66 -23.20
C ALA A 179 1.37 -0.51 -24.59
N ALA A 180 1.25 0.73 -25.09
CA ALA A 180 0.73 1.00 -26.43
C ALA A 180 1.63 0.46 -27.56
N ALA A 181 2.93 0.24 -27.29
CA ALA A 181 3.88 -0.35 -28.24
C ALA A 181 3.94 -1.88 -28.16
N SER A 182 3.32 -2.49 -27.15
CA SER A 182 3.28 -3.94 -26.94
C SER A 182 1.88 -4.50 -27.24
N ASP A 183 1.76 -5.47 -28.15
CA ASP A 183 0.48 -6.10 -28.50
C ASP A 183 -0.19 -6.87 -27.35
N SER A 184 0.48 -7.01 -26.19
CA SER A 184 0.08 -7.89 -25.09
C SER A 184 -0.39 -7.19 -23.81
N ASN A 185 -0.31 -5.85 -23.68
CA ASN A 185 -0.64 -5.15 -22.43
C ASN A 185 -1.65 -3.99 -22.62
N PRO A 186 -2.75 -3.95 -21.86
CA PRO A 186 -3.72 -2.86 -21.94
C PRO A 186 -3.16 -1.56 -21.32
N ALA A 187 -3.27 -0.45 -22.06
CA ALA A 187 -2.88 0.87 -21.60
C ALA A 187 -3.77 1.36 -20.43
N TYR A 188 -3.19 2.12 -19.50
CA TYR A 188 -3.86 2.63 -18.31
C TYR A 188 -4.46 4.02 -18.57
N SER A 189 -5.72 4.23 -18.20
CA SER A 189 -6.35 5.56 -18.30
C SER A 189 -6.44 6.23 -16.93
N HIS A 190 -5.97 7.47 -16.84
CA HIS A 190 -6.15 8.29 -15.65
C HIS A 190 -7.49 9.02 -15.70
N ASN A 191 -8.32 8.87 -14.67
CA ASN A 191 -9.39 9.83 -14.37
C ASN A 191 -8.92 10.67 -13.17
N THR A 192 -8.63 11.94 -13.40
CA THR A 192 -8.41 12.93 -12.33
C THR A 192 -9.70 13.07 -11.53
N ALA A 193 -9.81 12.34 -10.43
CA ALA A 193 -10.89 12.50 -9.46
C ALA A 193 -10.66 13.74 -8.55
N SER A 194 -10.06 14.82 -9.09
CA SER A 194 -9.87 16.09 -8.39
C SER A 194 -11.08 17.03 -8.48
N ASP A 195 -12.07 16.71 -9.32
CA ASP A 195 -13.17 17.67 -9.62
C ASP A 195 -14.49 17.40 -8.88
N ASN A 196 -14.56 16.42 -7.96
CA ASN A 196 -15.81 16.07 -7.29
C ASN A 196 -15.69 15.96 -5.75
N TRP A 197 -15.02 16.92 -5.12
CA TRP A 197 -15.35 17.26 -3.72
C TRP A 197 -16.23 18.50 -3.70
N LYS A 198 -17.55 18.28 -3.63
CA LYS A 198 -18.53 19.22 -3.09
C LYS A 198 -19.16 18.59 -1.86
#